data_AF-A0A5K1DAS0-F1
#
_entry.id   AF-A0A5K1DAS0-F1
#
_cell.length_a   1.000
_cell.length_b   1.000
_cell.length_c   1.000
_cell.angle_alpha   90.00
_cell.angle_beta   90.00
_cell.angle_gamma   90.00
#
_symmetry.space_group_name_H-M   'P 1'
#
loop_
_entity.id
_entity.type
_entity.pdbx_description
1 polymer ?
#
loop_
_entity_poly.entity_id
_entity_poly.type
_entity_poly.pdbx_seq_one_letter_code
_entity_poly.pdbx_strand_id
1 'polypeptide(L)' 'VKLLMTVHHKNLVSFIGFCDEGMNMIVLYEYMQHGSLGDILS' A
#
# COMPACT_ATOMS: atom_id res chain seq x y z
N VAL A 1 4.36 -8.24 7.35
CA VAL A 1 3.78 -6.89 7.62
C VAL A 1 4.72 -5.94 8.37
N LYS A 2 5.50 -6.42 9.35
CA LYS A 2 6.37 -5.58 10.20
C LYS A 2 7.34 -4.66 9.45
N LEU A 3 7.87 -5.08 8.29
CA LEU A 3 8.74 -4.26 7.46
C LEU A 3 8.01 -3.05 6.84
N LEU A 4 6.79 -3.26 6.34
CA LEU A 4 5.98 -2.22 5.70
C LEU A 4 5.59 -1.12 6.70
N MET A 5 5.43 -1.49 7.98
CA MET A 5 5.15 -0.54 9.07
C MET A 5 6.33 0.38 9.41
N THR A 6 7.56 0.00 9.04
CA THR A 6 8.79 0.74 9.43
C THR A 6 9.38 1.57 8.30
N VAL A 7 8.97 1.30 7.06
CA VAL A 7 9.53 1.96 5.88
C VAL A 7 8.64 3.12 5.49
N HIS A 8 9.15 4.33 5.68
CA HIS A 8 8.53 5.56 5.20
C HIS A 8 9.50 6.24 4.23
N HIS A 9 9.15 6.27 2.94
CA HIS A 9 10.00 6.85 1.90
C HIS A 9 9.15 7.52 0.83
N LYS A 10 9.58 8.68 0.33
CA LYS A 10 8.82 9.53 -0.62
C LYS A 10 8.41 8.85 -1.94
N ASN A 11 9.09 7.79 -2.34
CA ASN A 11 8.84 7.06 -3.59
C ASN A 11 8.16 5.69 -3.36
N LEU A 12 7.74 5.41 -2.12
CA LEU A 12 7.00 4.21 -1.77
C LEU A 12 5.64 4.66 -1.24
N VAL A 13 4.58 3.94 -1.61
CA VAL A 13 3.25 4.23 -1.11
C VAL A 13 3.22 4.06 0.41
N SER A 14 2.61 5.02 1.09
CA SER A 14 2.52 5.02 2.56
C SER A 14 1.63 3.86 3.03
N PHE A 15 2.21 2.94 3.78
CA PHE A 15 1.45 1.90 4.47
C PHE A 15 0.83 2.49 5.75
N ILE A 16 -0.47 2.28 5.93
CA ILE A 16 -1.24 2.82 7.08
C ILE A 16 -1.48 1.73 8.11
N GLY A 17 -1.84 0.53 7.67
CA GLY A 17 -2.17 -0.57 8.57
C GLY A 17 -2.69 -1.80 7.85
N PHE A 18 -3.10 -2.80 8.63
CA PHE A 18 -3.69 -4.01 8.12
C PHE A 18 -4.69 -4.58 9.12
N CYS A 19 -5.63 -5.37 8.62
CA CYS A 19 -6.47 -6.26 9.40
C CYS A 19 -6.12 -7.69 9.01
N ASP A 20 -5.92 -8.55 10.00
CA ASP A 20 -5.65 -9.97 9.84
C ASP A 20 -6.64 -10.74 10.73
N GLU A 21 -7.77 -11.10 10.13
CA GLU A 21 -8.86 -11.83 10.78
C GLU A 21 -9.07 -13.17 10.07
N GLY A 22 -8.16 -14.12 10.33
CA GLY A 22 -8.24 -15.49 9.85
C GLY A 22 -8.02 -15.60 8.34
N MET A 23 -9.11 -15.80 7.58
CA MET A 23 -9.05 -15.86 6.12
C MET A 23 -9.11 -14.47 5.46
N ASN A 24 -9.40 -13.42 6.25
CA ASN A 24 -9.53 -12.07 5.74
C ASN A 24 -8.26 -11.27 6.05
N MET A 25 -7.50 -10.97 5.00
CA MET A 25 -6.35 -10.06 5.07
C MET A 25 -6.70 -8.78 4.31
N ILE A 26 -6.71 -7.65 5.03
CA ILE A 26 -6.95 -6.32 4.46
C ILE A 26 -5.72 -5.47 4.67
N VAL A 27 -5.33 -4.71 3.64
CA VAL A 27 -4.19 -3.78 3.71
C VAL A 27 -4.70 -2.37 3.43
N LEU A 28 -4.37 -1.45 4.35
CA LEU A 28 -4.69 -0.04 4.27
C LEU A 28 -3.42 0.71 3.85
N TYR A 29 -3.51 1.43 2.73
CA TYR A 29 -2.42 2.24 2.19
C TYR A 29 -2.97 3.49 1.53
N GLU A 30 -2.11 4.47 1.29
CA GLU A 30 -2.46 5.72 0.64
C GLU A 30 -2.99 5.49 -0.79
N TYR A 31 -4.14 6.10 -1.10
CA TYR A 31 -4.76 5.94 -2.41
C TYR A 31 -3.98 6.68 -3.49
N MET A 32 -3.58 5.96 -4.54
CA MET A 32 -2.87 6.50 -5.68
C MET A 32 -3.85 6.91 -6.77
N GLN A 33 -4.28 8.19 -6.75
CA GLN A 33 -5.34 8.72 -7.61
C GLN A 33 -5.15 8.53 -9.11
N HIS A 34 -3.89 8.42 -9.58
CA HIS A 34 -3.58 8.28 -11.01
C HIS A 34 -3.40 6.81 -11.45
N GLY A 35 -3.65 5.85 -10.56
CA GLY A 35 -3.50 4.43 -10.89
C GLY A 35 -2.04 4.03 -11.10
N SER A 36 -1.82 2.97 -11.89
CA SER A 36 -0.47 2.46 -12.13
C SER A 36 0.23 3.26 -13.23
N LEU A 37 1.56 3.33 -13.17
CA LEU A 37 2.35 3.95 -14.23
C LEU A 37 2.17 3.25 -15.59
N GLY A 38 1.90 1.94 -15.58
CA GLY A 38 1.59 1.17 -16.78
C GLY A 38 0.33 1.69 -17.47
N ASP A 39 -0.72 1.98 -16.72
CA ASP A 39 -1.97 2.53 -17.28
C ASP A 39 -1.78 3.94 -17.85
N ILE A 40 -0.90 4.74 -17.23
CA ILE A 40 -0.62 6.12 -17.65
C ILE A 40 0.24 6.16 -18.93
N LEU A 41 1.14 5.20 -19.12
CA LEU A 41 2.13 5.20 -20.20
C LEU A 41 1.80 4.26 -21.36
N SER A 42 0.68 3.53 -21.31
CA SER A 42 0.24 2.63 -22.38
C SER A 42 -0.33 3.36 -23.59
#